data_AF-A0A014PTV0-F1
#
_entry.id   AF-A0A014PTV0-F1
#
_cell.length_a   1.000
_cell.length_b   1.000
_cell.length_c   1.000
_cell.angle_alpha   90.00
_cell.angle_beta   90.00
_cell.angle_gamma   90.00
#
_symmetry.space_group_name_H-M   'P 1'
#
loop_
_entity.id
_entity.type
_entity.pdbx_description
1 polymer ?
#
loop_
_entity_poly.entity_id
_entity_poly.type
_entity_poly.pdbx_seq_one_letter_code
_entity_poly.pdbx_strand_id
1 'polypeptide(L)'
;MLKTTRLRGRHLTLLAVIAALMLTLFLPVLLRNESALHIRASRQGVALPDGFYVYERLNAEGIQIKSITLDDNALVIRFDTPTQSAAAEKVLRQLLPFDFNIARQEHSASADWSHRISLYQQAVS
;
A
#
# COMPACT_ATOMS: atom_id res chain seq x y z
N MET A 1 9.23 50.18 -31.25
CA MET A 1 7.89 49.90 -30.67
C MET A 1 7.74 48.38 -30.50
N LEU A 2 8.00 47.86 -29.29
CA LEU A 2 8.18 46.43 -29.01
C LEU A 2 6.85 45.66 -29.00
N LYS A 3 6.70 44.66 -29.86
CA LYS A 3 5.50 43.80 -29.96
C LYS A 3 5.89 42.32 -29.92
N THR A 4 6.55 41.87 -28.85
CA THR A 4 6.95 40.44 -28.69
C THR A 4 6.53 39.80 -27.36
N THR A 5 5.85 40.53 -26.48
CA THR A 5 5.56 40.08 -25.10
C THR A 5 4.37 39.12 -24.97
N ARG A 6 3.50 38.98 -26.00
CA ARG A 6 2.25 38.20 -25.89
C ARG A 6 2.42 36.67 -26.05
N LEU A 7 3.47 36.19 -26.71
CA LEU A 7 3.65 34.74 -26.90
C LEU A 7 4.16 34.04 -25.63
N ARG A 8 5.05 34.67 -24.86
CA ARG A 8 5.59 34.13 -23.60
C ARG A 8 4.49 33.86 -22.56
N GLY A 9 3.52 34.77 -22.43
CA GLY A 9 2.38 34.59 -21.51
C GLY A 9 1.47 33.43 -21.88
N ARG A 10 1.35 33.11 -23.18
CA ARG A 10 0.52 31.99 -23.65
C ARG A 10 1.17 30.64 -23.39
N HIS A 11 2.49 30.54 -23.52
CA HIS A 11 3.22 29.34 -23.11
C HIS A 11 3.22 29.16 -21.59
N LEU A 12 3.28 30.25 -20.82
CA LEU A 12 3.22 30.19 -19.36
C LEU A 12 1.85 29.71 -18.86
N THR A 13 0.77 30.20 -19.47
CA THR A 13 -0.60 29.73 -19.18
C THR A 13 -0.80 28.29 -19.61
N LEU A 14 -0.27 27.88 -20.76
CA LEU A 14 -0.36 26.48 -21.21
C LEU A 14 0.41 25.53 -20.26
N LEU A 15 1.60 25.92 -19.82
CA LEU A 15 2.38 25.18 -18.82
C LEU A 15 1.64 25.08 -17.48
N ALA A 16 1.03 26.16 -17.01
CA ALA A 16 0.26 26.16 -15.77
C ALA A 16 -0.97 25.24 -15.85
N VAL A 17 -1.67 25.22 -16.99
CA VAL A 17 -2.81 24.31 -17.22
C VAL A 17 -2.36 22.85 -17.25
N ILE A 18 -1.25 22.54 -17.93
CA ILE A 18 -0.69 21.18 -17.96
C ILE A 18 -0.25 20.73 -16.56
N ALA A 19 0.41 21.61 -15.80
CA ALA A 19 0.82 21.31 -14.43
C ALA A 19 -0.39 21.07 -13.50
N ALA A 20 -1.44 21.90 -13.62
CA ALA A 20 -2.68 21.72 -12.86
C ALA A 20 -3.38 20.40 -13.24
N LEU A 21 -3.44 20.07 -14.53
CA LEU A 21 -4.02 18.82 -15.01
C LEU A 21 -3.24 17.62 -14.46
N MET A 22 -1.90 17.63 -14.57
CA MET A 22 -1.05 16.59 -13.99
C MET A 22 -1.31 16.46 -12.48
N LEU A 23 -1.33 17.57 -11.74
CA LEU A 23 -1.60 17.54 -10.31
C LEU A 23 -2.95 16.88 -10.00
N THR A 24 -4.02 17.21 -10.73
CA THR A 24 -5.34 16.58 -10.54
C THR A 24 -5.36 15.10 -10.85
N LEU A 25 -4.60 14.64 -11.86
CA LEU A 25 -4.51 13.22 -12.20
C LEU A 25 -3.68 12.42 -11.18
N PHE A 26 -2.63 13.02 -10.62
CA PHE A 26 -1.74 12.35 -9.67
C PHE A 26 -2.23 12.44 -8.22
N LEU A 27 -3.08 13.40 -7.88
CA LEU A 27 -3.65 13.57 -6.55
C LEU A 27 -4.26 12.27 -5.96
N PRO A 28 -5.12 11.50 -6.66
CA PRO A 28 -5.68 10.27 -6.10
C PRO A 28 -4.64 9.18 -5.86
N VAL A 29 -3.54 9.15 -6.63
CA VAL A 29 -2.44 8.19 -6.42
C VAL A 29 -1.64 8.56 -5.18
N LEU A 30 -1.40 9.86 -4.95
CA LEU A 30 -0.75 10.34 -3.73
C LEU A 30 -1.63 10.15 -2.48
N LEU A 31 -2.95 10.18 -2.64
CA LEU A 31 -3.93 10.02 -1.57
C LEU A 31 -4.38 8.55 -1.38
N ARG A 32 -3.78 7.58 -2.09
CA ARG A 32 -4.04 6.16 -1.81
C ARG A 32 -3.42 5.79 -0.46
N ASN A 33 -4.25 5.85 0.57
CA ASN A 33 -3.90 5.54 1.96
C ASN A 33 -4.19 4.09 2.34
N GLU A 34 -4.29 3.20 1.35
CA GLU A 34 -4.43 1.77 1.58
C GLU A 34 -3.16 1.23 2.24
N SER A 35 -3.32 0.47 3.32
CA SER A 35 -2.20 -0.13 4.04
C SER A 35 -2.43 -1.62 4.20
N ALA A 36 -1.37 -2.42 4.07
CA ALA A 36 -1.41 -3.85 4.27
C ALA A 36 -0.47 -4.27 5.41
N LEU A 37 -0.82 -5.34 6.10
CA LEU A 37 -0.02 -5.97 7.13
C LEU A 37 0.21 -7.42 6.76
N HIS A 38 1.48 -7.80 6.68
CA HIS A 38 1.91 -9.16 6.34
C HIS A 38 2.38 -9.84 7.61
N ILE A 39 1.77 -10.97 7.92
CA ILE A 39 2.16 -11.81 9.04
C ILE A 39 2.79 -13.07 8.46
N ARG A 40 4.07 -13.28 8.75
CA ARG A 40 4.85 -14.45 8.30
C ARG A 40 5.37 -15.20 9.51
N ALA A 41 5.46 -16.51 9.39
CA ALA A 41 6.24 -17.29 10.33
C ALA A 41 7.72 -16.88 10.23
N SER A 42 8.34 -16.56 11.37
CA SER A 42 9.76 -16.19 11.45
C SER A 42 10.69 -17.39 11.21
N ARG A 43 10.18 -18.61 11.36
CA ARG A 43 10.91 -19.87 11.18
C ARG A 43 10.11 -20.85 10.32
N GLN A 44 10.81 -21.64 9.51
CA GLN A 44 10.20 -22.74 8.75
C GLN A 44 9.66 -23.80 9.72
N GLY A 45 8.42 -24.25 9.49
CA GLY A 45 7.74 -25.26 10.32
C GLY A 45 6.77 -24.69 11.36
N VAL A 46 6.69 -23.37 11.55
CA VAL A 46 5.64 -22.73 12.37
C VAL A 46 4.41 -22.54 11.50
N ALA A 47 3.26 -23.07 11.95
CA ALA A 47 1.98 -22.88 11.27
C ALA A 47 1.56 -21.41 11.30
N LEU A 48 0.98 -20.94 10.20
CA LEU A 48 0.41 -19.59 10.13
C LEU A 48 -0.73 -19.42 11.14
N PRO A 49 -0.93 -18.20 11.66
CA PRO A 49 -2.07 -17.94 12.52
C PRO A 49 -3.37 -18.07 11.74
N ASP A 50 -4.41 -18.52 12.43
CA ASP A 50 -5.75 -18.59 11.87
C ASP A 50 -6.27 -17.18 11.55
N GLY A 51 -6.68 -16.97 10.29
CA GLY A 51 -7.22 -15.69 9.82
C GLY A 51 -8.51 -15.27 10.52
N PHE A 52 -9.35 -16.23 10.92
CA PHE A 52 -10.59 -15.97 11.65
C PHE A 52 -10.31 -15.52 13.09
N TYR A 53 -9.35 -16.15 13.76
CA TYR A 53 -8.93 -15.73 15.10
C TYR A 53 -8.35 -14.32 15.10
N VAL A 54 -7.51 -14.02 14.11
CA VAL A 54 -6.94 -12.68 13.92
C VAL A 54 -8.05 -11.66 13.65
N TYR A 55 -9.01 -11.99 12.79
CA TYR A 55 -10.18 -11.15 12.52
C TYR A 55 -10.96 -10.81 13.80
N GLU A 56 -11.36 -11.82 14.58
CA GLU A 56 -12.13 -11.65 15.81
C GLU A 56 -11.43 -10.72 16.80
N ARG A 57 -10.11 -10.90 16.96
CA ARG A 57 -9.33 -10.06 17.89
C ARG A 57 -9.19 -8.61 17.42
N LEU A 58 -8.97 -8.39 16.12
CA LEU A 58 -8.95 -7.03 15.57
C LEU A 58 -10.33 -6.36 15.69
N ASN A 59 -11.41 -7.11 15.42
CA ASN A 59 -12.77 -6.62 15.55
C ASN A 59 -13.14 -6.28 17.01
N ALA A 60 -12.69 -7.09 17.98
CA ALA A 60 -12.88 -6.83 19.40
C ALA A 60 -12.18 -5.54 19.89
N GLU A 61 -11.05 -5.18 19.27
CA GLU A 61 -10.34 -3.91 19.51
C GLU A 61 -10.91 -2.74 18.68
N GLY A 62 -12.00 -2.96 17.94
CA GLY A 62 -12.65 -1.95 17.10
C GLY A 62 -11.90 -1.63 15.81
N ILE A 63 -10.97 -2.48 15.39
CA ILE A 63 -10.14 -2.28 14.20
C ILE A 63 -10.83 -2.94 13.01
N GLN A 64 -11.37 -2.11 12.11
CA GLN A 64 -11.98 -2.55 10.87
C GLN A 64 -10.92 -2.99 9.85
N ILE A 65 -11.14 -4.15 9.26
CA ILE A 65 -10.30 -4.70 8.19
C ILE A 65 -11.04 -4.59 6.85
N LYS A 66 -10.28 -4.46 5.76
CA LYS A 66 -10.82 -4.47 4.40
C LYS A 66 -10.87 -5.87 3.82
N SER A 67 -9.81 -6.65 4.03
CA SER A 67 -9.73 -8.05 3.60
C SER A 67 -8.65 -8.79 4.39
N ILE A 68 -8.82 -10.10 4.53
CA ILE A 68 -7.78 -11.03 4.98
C ILE A 68 -7.63 -12.11 3.92
N THR A 69 -6.40 -12.35 3.48
CA THR A 69 -6.07 -13.36 2.47
C THR A 69 -4.81 -14.10 2.88
N LEU A 70 -4.74 -15.40 2.57
CA LEU A 70 -3.50 -16.16 2.67
C LEU A 70 -2.74 -16.03 1.34
N ASP A 71 -1.49 -15.58 1.39
CA ASP A 71 -0.66 -15.31 0.21
C ASP A 71 0.80 -15.70 0.49
N ASP A 72 1.41 -16.54 -0.36
CA ASP A 72 2.82 -16.97 -0.26
C ASP A 72 3.32 -17.27 1.16
N ASN A 73 2.57 -18.11 1.89
CA ASN A 73 2.92 -18.50 3.25
C ASN A 73 2.94 -17.32 4.26
N ALA A 74 2.15 -16.28 3.95
CA ALA A 74 1.88 -15.11 4.76
C ALA A 74 0.36 -14.91 4.91
N LEU A 75 -0.07 -14.38 6.05
CA LEU A 75 -1.42 -13.85 6.22
C LEU A 75 -1.38 -12.36 5.93
N VAL A 76 -2.08 -11.94 4.88
CA VAL A 76 -2.13 -10.55 4.40
C VAL A 76 -3.45 -9.92 4.82
N ILE A 77 -3.35 -8.84 5.61
CA ILE A 77 -4.50 -8.09 6.12
C ILE A 77 -4.46 -6.70 5.52
N ARG A 78 -5.51 -6.31 4.79
CA ARG A 78 -5.61 -4.96 4.20
C ARG A 78 -6.51 -4.08 5.03
N PHE A 79 -6.17 -2.80 5.09
CA PHE A 79 -6.87 -1.76 5.82
C PHE A 79 -7.17 -0.58 4.90
N ASP A 80 -8.26 0.12 5.16
CA ASP A 80 -8.61 1.33 4.41
C ASP A 80 -7.75 2.53 4.79
N THR A 81 -7.11 2.50 5.96
CA THR A 81 -6.29 3.59 6.47
C THR A 81 -4.98 3.11 7.11
N PRO A 82 -3.91 3.91 7.06
CA PRO A 82 -2.63 3.56 7.68
C PRO A 82 -2.74 3.56 9.22
N THR A 83 -3.60 4.41 9.78
CA THR A 83 -3.87 4.46 11.22
C THR A 83 -4.44 3.16 11.75
N GLN A 84 -5.41 2.55 11.04
CA GLN A 84 -5.94 1.22 11.39
C GLN A 84 -4.86 0.15 11.32
N SER A 85 -4.02 0.15 10.27
CA SER A 85 -2.94 -0.84 10.14
C SER A 85 -1.90 -0.72 11.26
N ALA A 86 -1.61 0.50 11.74
CA ALA A 86 -0.69 0.73 12.84
C ALA A 86 -1.28 0.29 14.19
N ALA A 87 -2.57 0.53 14.42
CA ALA A 87 -3.29 0.00 15.57
C ALA A 87 -3.30 -1.54 15.54
N ALA A 88 -3.59 -2.13 14.38
CA ALA A 88 -3.60 -3.57 14.17
C ALA A 88 -2.23 -4.19 14.45
N GLU A 89 -1.16 -3.59 13.93
CA GLU A 89 0.21 -4.03 14.19
C GLU A 89 0.50 -4.10 15.68
N LYS A 90 0.12 -3.06 16.44
CA LYS A 90 0.34 -3.01 17.88
C LYS A 90 -0.40 -4.15 18.60
N VAL A 91 -1.67 -4.35 18.28
CA VAL A 91 -2.48 -5.45 18.84
C VAL A 91 -1.88 -6.80 18.49
N LEU A 92 -1.49 -7.00 17.23
CA LEU A 92 -0.97 -8.28 16.74
C LEU A 92 0.40 -8.60 17.31
N ARG A 93 1.27 -7.60 17.54
CA ARG A 93 2.55 -7.78 18.25
C ARG A 93 2.37 -8.21 19.70
N GLN A 94 1.25 -7.87 20.32
CA GLN A 94 0.90 -8.31 21.68
C GLN A 94 0.19 -9.67 21.70
N LEU A 95 -0.58 -9.96 20.64
CA LEU A 95 -1.37 -11.17 20.51
C LEU A 95 -0.54 -12.38 20.07
N LEU A 96 0.35 -12.17 19.09
CA LEU A 96 1.08 -13.24 18.45
C LEU A 96 2.40 -13.51 19.18
N PRO A 97 2.79 -14.78 19.34
CA PRO A 97 4.12 -15.15 19.82
C PRO A 97 5.24 -14.51 19.01
N PHE A 98 6.42 -14.35 19.60
CA PHE A 98 7.61 -13.77 18.96
C PHE A 98 8.08 -14.52 17.70
N ASP A 99 7.53 -15.71 17.44
CA ASP A 99 7.82 -16.50 16.24
C ASP A 99 7.12 -16.00 14.97
N PHE A 100 6.39 -14.86 15.03
CA PHE A 100 5.78 -14.23 13.86
C PHE A 100 6.43 -12.88 13.52
N ASN A 101 6.80 -12.73 12.25
CA ASN A 101 7.24 -11.46 11.68
C ASN A 101 6.02 -10.70 11.14
N ILE A 102 5.77 -9.53 11.71
CA ILE A 102 4.67 -8.64 11.33
C ILE A 102 5.29 -7.42 10.64
N ALA A 103 5.03 -7.27 9.35
CA ALA A 103 5.54 -6.17 8.54
C ALA A 103 4.38 -5.37 7.93
N ARG A 104 4.40 -4.04 8.11
CA ARG A 104 3.52 -3.14 7.36
C ARG A 104 4.06 -2.96 5.95
N GLN A 105 3.22 -3.19 4.96
CA GLN A 105 3.46 -2.82 3.60
C GLN A 105 2.59 -1.60 3.30
N GLU A 106 3.20 -0.42 3.37
CA GLU A 106 2.63 0.73 2.69
C GLU A 106 2.68 0.41 1.20
N HIS A 107 1.57 0.62 0.49
CA HIS A 107 1.49 0.39 -0.95
C HIS A 107 2.38 1.40 -1.67
N SER A 108 3.69 1.19 -1.61
CA SER A 108 4.66 1.92 -2.38
C SER A 108 4.44 1.45 -3.81
N ALA A 109 3.94 2.35 -4.67
CA ALA A 109 3.76 2.08 -6.09
C ALA A 109 5.06 1.53 -6.74
N SER A 110 6.21 1.71 -6.08
CA SER A 110 7.52 1.18 -6.40
C SER A 110 7.75 -0.31 -6.11
N ALA A 111 6.89 -1.01 -5.37
CA ALA A 111 7.04 -2.44 -5.11
C ALA A 111 6.18 -3.31 -6.04
N ASP A 112 5.05 -2.79 -6.51
CA ASP A 112 4.13 -3.53 -7.38
C ASP A 112 4.64 -3.63 -8.83
N TRP A 113 5.25 -2.56 -9.37
CA TRP A 113 5.82 -2.62 -10.72
C TRP A 113 6.98 -3.62 -10.83
N SER A 114 7.83 -3.75 -9.81
CA SER A 114 9.01 -4.62 -9.84
C SER A 114 8.63 -6.10 -9.94
N HIS A 115 7.53 -6.50 -9.29
CA HIS A 115 6.97 -7.84 -9.46
C HIS A 115 6.43 -8.05 -10.88
N ARG A 116 5.78 -7.03 -11.46
CA ARG A 116 5.21 -7.11 -12.82
C ARG A 116 6.25 -7.16 -13.94
N ILE A 117 7.34 -6.41 -13.85
CA ILE A 117 8.45 -6.52 -14.83
C ILE A 117 9.19 -7.85 -14.71
N SER A 118 9.35 -8.40 -13.51
CA SER A 118 9.93 -9.74 -13.35
C SER A 118 9.10 -10.81 -14.07
N LEU A 119 7.77 -10.71 -13.98
CA LEU A 119 6.86 -11.65 -14.65
C LEU A 119 6.90 -11.50 -16.18
N TYR A 120 7.11 -10.28 -16.69
CA TYR A 120 7.24 -10.05 -18.14
C TYR A 120 8.53 -10.65 -18.71
N GLN A 121 9.62 -10.64 -17.95
CA GLN A 121 10.90 -11.23 -18.36
C GLN A 121 10.81 -12.76 -18.49
N GLN A 122 10.03 -13.44 -17.66
CA GLN A 122 9.86 -14.90 -17.69
C GLN A 122 8.91 -15.40 -18.78
N ALA A 123 8.04 -14.54 -19.32
CA ALA A 123 7.10 -14.91 -20.38
C ALA A 123 7.72 -14.93 -21.79
N VAL A 124 8.99 -14.51 -21.94
CA VAL A 124 9.69 -14.36 -23.24
C VAL A 124 10.81 -15.40 -23.43
N SER A 125 10.89 -16.42 -22.57
CA SER A 125 11.86 -17.52 -22.69
C SER A 125 11.21 -18.85 -22.99
#